data_AF-A0A944PUY9-F1
#
_entry.id   AF-A0A944PUY9-F1
#
_cell.length_a   1.000
_cell.length_b   1.000
_cell.length_c   1.000
_cell.angle_alpha   90.00
_cell.angle_beta   90.00
_cell.angle_gamma   90.00
#
_symmetry.space_group_name_H-M   'P 1'
#
loop_
_entity.id
_entity.type
_entity.pdbx_description
1 polymer ?
#
loop_
_entity_poly.entity_id
_entity_poly.type
_entity_poly.pdbx_seq_one_letter_code
_entity_poly.pdbx_strand_id
1 'polypeptide(L)'
;MDITLDAAYWYGLLLSFVLPVLVGLVTTRVTHAGTKAVVLLALAAADSFIVELAAGGPGWDVGNALVLTLVSFVIAVASHFGLWKPTGVARRAQDAFVKAA
;
A
#
# COMPACT_ATOMS: atom_id res chain seq x y z
N MET A 1 18.93 25.49 -1.86
CA MET A 1 17.96 24.41 -2.15
C MET A 1 18.76 23.38 -2.92
N ASP A 2 19.23 22.35 -2.23
CA ASP A 2 20.09 21.35 -2.83
C ASP A 2 19.21 20.26 -3.45
N ILE A 3 19.44 19.98 -4.73
CA ILE A 3 18.77 18.89 -5.44
C ILE A 3 19.59 17.63 -5.17
N THR A 4 19.07 16.75 -4.32
CA THR A 4 19.70 15.46 -4.01
C THR A 4 19.09 14.36 -4.88
N LEU A 5 19.87 13.85 -5.84
CA LEU A 5 19.51 12.71 -6.70
C LEU A 5 19.92 11.40 -6.01
N ASP A 6 19.25 11.09 -4.91
CA ASP A 6 19.50 9.89 -4.13
C ASP A 6 18.85 8.64 -4.76
N ALA A 7 19.02 7.49 -4.11
CA ALA A 7 18.40 6.26 -4.56
C ALA A 7 16.87 6.37 -4.61
N ALA A 8 16.24 7.01 -3.61
CA ALA A 8 14.80 7.25 -3.56
C ALA A 8 14.27 7.97 -4.79
N TYR A 9 14.97 8.99 -5.27
CA TYR A 9 14.63 9.69 -6.51
C TYR A 9 14.58 8.73 -7.71
N TRP A 10 15.61 7.91 -7.91
CA TRP A 10 15.70 7.01 -9.05
C TRP A 10 14.71 5.84 -8.97
N TYR A 11 14.49 5.29 -7.79
CA TYR A 11 13.46 4.27 -7.58
C TYR A 11 12.06 4.83 -7.80
N GLY A 12 11.77 6.04 -7.29
CA GLY A 12 10.50 6.72 -7.55
C GLY A 12 10.25 6.96 -9.04
N LEU A 13 11.29 7.37 -9.79
CA LEU A 13 11.20 7.54 -11.24
C LEU A 13 10.92 6.21 -11.96
N LEU A 14 11.63 5.14 -11.60
CA LEU A 14 11.39 3.80 -12.18
C LEU A 14 9.96 3.31 -11.90
N LEU A 15 9.52 3.41 -10.64
CA LEU A 15 8.19 2.98 -10.21
C LEU A 15 7.07 3.78 -10.88
N SER A 16 7.29 5.07 -11.15
CA SER A 16 6.31 5.92 -11.87
C SER A 16 5.98 5.41 -13.27
N PHE A 17 6.90 4.67 -13.91
CA PHE A 17 6.67 4.04 -15.21
C PHE A 17 6.20 2.57 -15.08
N VAL A 18 6.83 1.80 -14.20
CA VAL A 18 6.57 0.36 -14.08
C VAL A 18 5.21 0.06 -13.45
N LEU A 19 4.80 0.79 -12.41
CA LEU A 19 3.54 0.51 -11.71
C LEU A 19 2.31 0.70 -12.59
N PRO A 20 2.15 1.79 -13.35
CA PRO A 20 1.00 1.93 -14.25
C PRO A 20 0.90 0.79 -15.28
N VAL A 21 2.02 0.28 -15.77
CA VAL A 21 2.04 -0.86 -16.70
C VAL A 21 1.56 -2.14 -16.02
N LEU A 22 2.04 -2.43 -14.83
CA LEU A 22 1.60 -3.60 -14.05
C LEU A 22 0.11 -3.48 -13.67
N VAL A 23 -0.33 -2.31 -13.23
CA VAL A 23 -1.74 -2.04 -12.93
C VAL A 23 -2.61 -2.21 -14.18
N GLY A 24 -2.17 -1.68 -15.33
CA GLY A 24 -2.84 -1.85 -16.63
C GLY A 24 -2.95 -3.32 -17.02
N LEU A 25 -1.88 -4.09 -16.86
CA LEU A 25 -1.87 -5.52 -17.14
C LEU A 25 -2.85 -6.29 -16.22
N VAL A 26 -2.83 -6.00 -14.92
CA VAL A 26 -3.71 -6.66 -13.95
C VAL A 26 -5.17 -6.32 -14.22
N THR A 27 -5.47 -5.05 -14.47
CA THR A 27 -6.84 -4.58 -14.71
C THR A 27 -7.42 -5.13 -16.02
N THR A 28 -6.58 -5.39 -17.03
CA THR A 28 -7.01 -5.95 -18.33
C THR A 28 -7.05 -7.47 -18.37
N ARG A 29 -6.14 -8.18 -17.68
CA ARG A 29 -6.02 -9.65 -17.77
C ARG A 29 -6.70 -10.39 -16.63
N VAL A 30 -6.83 -9.77 -15.46
CA VAL A 30 -7.51 -10.40 -14.32
C VAL A 30 -9.00 -10.06 -14.38
N THR A 31 -9.84 -11.06 -14.60
CA THR A 31 -11.29 -10.87 -14.71
C THR A 31 -12.01 -11.02 -13.38
N HIS A 32 -11.51 -11.88 -12.50
CA HIS A 32 -12.08 -12.09 -11.17
C HIS A 32 -11.83 -10.87 -10.25
N ALA A 33 -12.90 -10.25 -9.76
CA ALA A 33 -12.83 -9.01 -8.99
C ALA A 33 -11.98 -9.15 -7.72
N GLY A 34 -12.15 -10.26 -6.97
CA GLY A 34 -11.37 -10.50 -5.75
C GLY A 34 -9.88 -10.71 -6.03
N THR A 35 -9.55 -11.45 -7.09
CA THR A 35 -8.15 -11.70 -7.46
C THR A 35 -7.47 -10.42 -7.93
N LYS A 36 -8.19 -9.61 -8.73
CA LYS A 36 -7.73 -8.30 -9.18
C LYS A 36 -7.41 -7.41 -7.98
N ALA A 37 -8.31 -7.35 -7.01
CA ALA A 37 -8.12 -6.55 -5.81
C ALA A 37 -6.88 -6.98 -5.00
N VAL A 38 -6.71 -8.27 -4.74
CA VAL A 38 -5.55 -8.78 -3.98
C VAL A 38 -4.23 -8.47 -4.70
N VAL A 39 -4.17 -8.65 -6.02
CA VAL A 39 -2.97 -8.36 -6.80
C VAL A 39 -2.66 -6.86 -6.79
N LEU A 40 -3.66 -6.00 -6.94
CA LEU A 40 -3.48 -4.54 -6.87
C LEU A 40 -3.04 -4.09 -5.47
N LEU A 41 -3.59 -4.69 -4.41
CA LEU A 41 -3.16 -4.44 -3.03
C LEU A 41 -1.72 -4.87 -2.78
N ALA A 42 -1.30 -6.01 -3.36
CA ALA A 42 0.07 -6.48 -3.26
C ALA A 42 1.03 -5.53 -3.99
N LEU A 43 0.65 -5.03 -5.18
CA LEU A 43 1.43 -4.03 -5.91
C LEU A 43 1.57 -2.72 -5.12
N ALA A 44 0.50 -2.25 -4.47
CA ALA A 44 0.54 -1.05 -3.63
C ALA A 44 1.44 -1.23 -2.39
N ALA A 45 1.40 -2.41 -1.77
CA ALA A 45 2.27 -2.73 -0.64
C ALA A 45 3.75 -2.80 -1.06
N ALA A 46 4.03 -3.42 -2.22
CA ALA A 46 5.38 -3.49 -2.78
C ALA A 46 5.94 -2.11 -3.14
N ASP A 47 5.12 -1.24 -3.77
CA ASP A 47 5.48 0.14 -4.05
C ASP A 47 5.90 0.89 -2.77
N SER A 48 5.04 0.85 -1.76
CA SER A 48 5.29 1.50 -0.47
C SER A 48 6.60 1.00 0.18
N PHE A 49 6.83 -0.31 0.16
CA PHE A 49 8.05 -0.91 0.70
C PHE A 49 9.31 -0.50 -0.07
N ILE A 50 9.25 -0.46 -1.41
CA ILE A 50 10.41 -0.06 -2.21
C ILE A 50 10.75 1.41 -1.99
N VAL A 51 9.74 2.28 -1.88
CA VAL A 51 9.95 3.69 -1.55
C VAL A 51 10.57 3.84 -0.16
N GLU A 52 10.08 3.11 0.85
CA GLU A 52 10.64 3.11 2.20
C GLU A 52 12.08 2.60 2.23
N LEU A 53 12.35 1.48 1.56
CA LEU A 53 13.70 0.91 1.40
C LEU A 53 14.65 1.93 0.75
N ALA A 54 14.19 2.62 -0.28
CA ALA A 54 15.01 3.58 -1.01
C ALA A 54 15.31 4.86 -0.22
N ALA A 55 14.42 5.24 0.71
CA ALA A 55 14.57 6.36 1.62
C ALA A 55 15.31 6.01 2.92
N GLY A 56 15.66 4.73 3.13
CA GLY A 56 16.24 4.22 4.38
C GLY A 56 17.52 4.94 4.79
N GLY A 57 17.52 5.49 6.01
CA GLY A 57 18.66 6.16 6.64
C GLY A 57 19.24 5.38 7.84
N PRO A 58 20.14 5.99 8.64
CA PRO A 58 20.67 5.37 9.85
C PRO A 58 19.54 4.95 10.80
N GLY A 59 19.50 3.65 11.16
CA GLY A 59 18.46 3.07 12.01
C GLY A 59 17.29 2.43 11.27
N TRP A 60 17.29 2.44 9.93
CA TRP A 60 16.35 1.67 9.14
C TRP A 60 16.65 0.17 9.25
N ASP A 61 15.60 -0.64 9.49
CA ASP A 61 15.68 -2.09 9.62
C ASP A 61 14.74 -2.76 8.61
N VAL A 62 15.32 -3.54 7.70
CA VAL A 62 14.58 -4.23 6.63
C VAL A 62 13.59 -5.25 7.17
N GLY A 63 13.90 -5.90 8.29
CA GLY A 63 13.04 -6.91 8.90
C GLY A 63 11.75 -6.28 9.42
N ASN A 64 11.86 -5.17 10.13
CA ASN A 64 10.73 -4.40 10.63
C ASN A 64 9.87 -3.84 9.49
N ALA A 65 10.50 -3.25 8.46
CA ALA A 65 9.79 -2.72 7.29
C ALA A 65 9.02 -3.83 6.55
N LEU A 66 9.63 -5.01 6.41
CA LEU A 66 8.99 -6.15 5.76
C LEU A 66 7.81 -6.68 6.59
N VAL A 67 7.98 -6.83 7.91
CA VAL A 67 6.90 -7.23 8.81
C VAL A 67 5.74 -6.24 8.76
N LEU A 68 6.02 -4.94 8.80
CA LEU A 68 5.00 -3.90 8.70
C LEU A 68 4.25 -3.95 7.37
N THR A 69 4.97 -4.15 6.27
CA THR A 69 4.38 -4.28 4.93
C THR A 69 3.44 -5.48 4.84
N LEU A 70 3.86 -6.64 5.37
CA LEU A 70 3.04 -7.85 5.38
C LEU A 70 1.78 -7.68 6.24
N VAL A 71 1.91 -7.12 7.44
CA VAL A 71 0.78 -6.83 8.32
C VAL A 71 -0.19 -5.85 7.65
N SER A 72 0.34 -4.79 7.05
CA SER A 72 -0.47 -3.78 6.34
C SER A 72 -1.20 -4.38 5.14
N PHE A 73 -0.54 -5.25 4.37
CA PHE A 73 -1.17 -5.97 3.26
C PHE A 73 -2.34 -6.84 3.73
N VAL A 74 -2.15 -7.61 4.82
CA VAL A 74 -3.22 -8.44 5.40
C VAL A 74 -4.40 -7.57 5.85
N ILE A 75 -4.13 -6.46 6.53
CA ILE A 75 -5.18 -5.52 6.97
C ILE A 75 -5.90 -4.91 5.76
N ALA A 76 -5.17 -4.56 4.70
CA ALA A 76 -5.74 -4.00 3.48
C ALA A 76 -6.64 -5.00 2.76
N VAL A 77 -6.24 -6.27 2.66
CA VAL A 77 -7.06 -7.36 2.11
C VAL A 77 -8.30 -7.57 2.97
N ALA A 78 -8.15 -7.68 4.29
CA ALA A 78 -9.28 -7.85 5.21
C ALA A 78 -10.27 -6.68 5.11
N SER A 79 -9.76 -5.46 4.97
CA SER A 79 -10.57 -4.24 4.79
C SER A 79 -11.27 -4.24 3.45
N HIS A 80 -10.58 -4.61 2.37
CA HIS A 80 -11.15 -4.67 1.02
C HIS A 80 -12.33 -5.65 0.93
N PHE A 81 -12.21 -6.83 1.53
CA PHE A 81 -13.29 -7.82 1.54
C PHE A 81 -14.33 -7.59 2.66
N GLY A 82 -14.16 -6.54 3.46
CA GLY A 82 -15.13 -6.18 4.49
C GLY A 82 -15.19 -7.16 5.66
N LEU A 83 -14.08 -7.79 6.04
CA LEU A 83 -14.00 -8.66 7.23
C LEU A 83 -14.39 -7.90 8.52
N TRP A 84 -14.22 -6.58 8.53
CA TRP A 84 -14.62 -5.71 9.64
C TRP A 84 -16.12 -5.36 9.65
N LYS A 85 -16.90 -5.74 8.63
CA LYS A 85 -18.36 -5.44 8.61
C LYS A 85 -19.10 -5.94 9.86
N PRO A 86 -18.88 -7.16 10.38
CA PRO A 86 -19.57 -7.64 11.57
C PRO A 86 -19.15 -6.94 12.86
N THR A 87 -17.95 -6.34 12.91
CA THR A 87 -17.41 -5.76 14.14
C THR A 87 -18.01 -4.37 14.43
N GLY A 88 -18.63 -3.72 13.43
CA GLY A 88 -19.24 -2.40 13.57
C GLY A 88 -18.24 -1.27 13.83
N VAL A 89 -16.93 -1.54 13.76
CA VAL A 89 -15.87 -0.56 14.08
C VAL A 89 -15.95 0.66 13.17
N ALA A 90 -16.14 0.46 11.86
CA ALA A 90 -16.24 1.56 10.90
C ALA A 90 -17.43 2.50 11.21
N ARG A 91 -18.59 1.93 11.54
CA ARG A 91 -19.79 2.70 11.91
C ARG A 91 -19.59 3.48 13.19
N ARG A 92 -19.01 2.85 14.22
CA ARG A 92 -18.70 3.55 15.50
C ARG A 92 -17.69 4.68 15.31
N ALA A 93 -16.67 4.48 14.48
CA ALA A 93 -15.71 5.53 14.16
C ALA A 93 -16.38 6.72 13.45
N GLN A 94 -17.23 6.45 12.45
CA GLN A 94 -18.03 7.49 11.77
C GLN A 94 -18.93 8.26 12.75
N ASP A 95 -19.66 7.56 13.61
CA ASP A 95 -20.55 8.17 14.60
C ASP A 95 -19.80 9.04 15.63
N ALA A 96 -18.54 8.72 15.94
CA ALA A 96 -17.71 9.49 16.86
C ALA A 96 -17.30 10.86 16.29
N PHE A 97 -17.05 10.95 14.97
CA PHE A 97 -16.74 12.22 14.31
C PHE A 97 -17.98 13.08 14.05
N VAL A 98 -19.16 12.49 13.90
CA VAL A 98 -20.43 13.23 13.73
C VAL A 98 -20.89 13.88 15.05
N LYS A 99 -20.58 13.29 16.21
CA LYS A 99 -20.94 13.86 17.52
C LYS A 99 -20.00 14.97 18.02
N ALA A 100 -18.87 15.18 17.35
CA ALA A 100 -17.88 16.20 17.71
C ALA A 100 -18.01 17.51 16.90
N ALA A 101 -19.04 17.63 16.06
CA ALA A 101 -19.35 18.81 15.25
C ALA A 101 -20.63 19.51 15.73
#